data_AF-A0A7S2G856-F1
#
_entry.id   AF-A0A7S2G856-F1
#
_cell.length_a   1.000
_cell.length_b   1.000
_cell.length_c   1.000
_cell.angle_alpha   90.00
_cell.angle_beta   90.00
_cell.angle_gamma   90.00
#
_symmetry.space_group_name_H-M   'P 1'
#
loop_
_entity.id
_entity.type
_entity.pdbx_description
1 polymer ?
#
loop_
_entity_poly.entity_id
_entity_poly.type
_entity_poly.pdbx_seq_one_letter_code
_entity_poly.pdbx_strand_id
1 'polypeptide(L)'
;GRACAQMMCLGSLVFAIVVGCWYASGWPSTKGPSTASFYGYTKRGHKVVCGSTDVDAFIDAFSRTPDKVHFRFVGRQPEAGGIRRYFAQHSANAFDVKLDLTHFLSDKAFLTHEERDTIRHFLTTGNALEALRIRKSVVWDCWDDLATLVRQRLEELGFTGKVDAWLECDEQIVVFQNHYWSNVLRSWIVQLVLMLSVFGGIVFFPYMWVRAKHSAVDFRFHVRIEPVHYWDLIKVGIRADHGFHVK
;
A
#
# COMPACT_ATOMS: atom_id res chain seq x y z
N GLY A 1 -8.18 2.02 -47.54
CA GLY A 1 -9.48 1.33 -47.42
C GLY A 1 -9.32 -0.16 -47.18
N ARG A 2 -9.01 -0.94 -48.21
CA ARG A 2 -9.04 -2.43 -48.16
C ARG A 2 -8.07 -3.07 -47.16
N ALA A 3 -6.84 -2.57 -47.05
CA ALA A 3 -5.86 -3.08 -46.07
C ALA A 3 -6.30 -2.90 -44.60
N CYS A 4 -6.99 -1.78 -44.29
CA CYS A 4 -7.51 -1.53 -42.96
C CYS A 4 -8.67 -2.50 -42.63
N ALA A 5 -9.58 -2.71 -43.58
CA ALA A 5 -10.68 -3.67 -43.42
C ALA A 5 -10.18 -5.11 -43.25
N GLN A 6 -9.16 -5.51 -44.01
CA GLN A 6 -8.55 -6.84 -43.88
C GLN A 6 -7.87 -7.04 -42.52
N MET A 7 -7.15 -6.02 -42.01
CA MET A 7 -6.57 -6.07 -40.67
C MET A 7 -7.64 -6.15 -39.58
N MET A 8 -8.76 -5.43 -39.72
CA MET A 8 -9.87 -5.50 -38.75
C MET A 8 -10.54 -6.88 -38.73
N CYS A 9 -10.80 -7.49 -39.90
CA CYS A 9 -11.38 -8.84 -39.98
C CYS A 9 -10.44 -9.93 -39.45
N LEU A 10 -9.13 -9.81 -39.72
CA LEU A 10 -8.15 -10.75 -39.18
C LEU A 10 -8.08 -10.63 -37.65
N GLY A 11 -8.09 -9.40 -37.13
CA GLY A 11 -8.11 -9.13 -35.69
C GLY A 11 -9.36 -9.69 -35.00
N SER A 12 -10.54 -9.52 -35.59
CA SER A 12 -11.79 -10.07 -35.02
C SER A 12 -11.85 -11.59 -35.07
N LEU A 13 -11.32 -12.21 -36.13
CA LEU A 13 -11.22 -13.67 -36.25
C LEU A 13 -10.27 -14.26 -35.20
N VAL A 14 -9.06 -13.68 -35.06
CA VAL A 14 -8.09 -14.10 -34.04
C VAL A 14 -8.70 -13.94 -32.64
N PHE A 15 -9.40 -12.84 -32.38
CA PHE A 15 -10.10 -12.63 -31.11
C PHE A 15 -11.16 -13.71 -30.85
N ALA A 16 -12.00 -14.01 -31.84
CA ALA A 16 -13.03 -15.05 -31.73
C ALA A 16 -12.42 -16.45 -31.50
N ILE A 17 -11.31 -16.76 -32.15
CA ILE A 17 -10.58 -18.03 -31.95
C ILE A 17 -9.99 -18.10 -30.54
N VAL A 18 -9.33 -17.04 -30.06
CA VAL A 18 -8.75 -17.02 -28.70
C VAL A 18 -9.85 -17.18 -27.65
N VAL A 19 -10.95 -16.44 -27.77
CA VAL A 19 -12.10 -16.56 -26.87
C VAL A 19 -12.72 -17.96 -26.97
N GLY A 20 -12.94 -18.47 -28.17
CA GLY A 20 -13.49 -19.81 -28.41
C GLY A 20 -12.61 -20.92 -27.82
N CYS A 21 -11.30 -20.88 -28.06
CA CYS A 21 -10.32 -21.79 -27.47
C CYS A 21 -10.30 -21.68 -25.94
N TRP A 22 -10.45 -20.47 -25.39
CA TRP A 22 -10.51 -20.26 -23.95
C TRP A 22 -11.78 -20.85 -23.31
N TYR A 23 -12.94 -20.70 -23.96
CA TYR A 23 -14.17 -21.39 -23.55
C TYR A 23 -14.07 -22.92 -23.69
N ALA A 24 -13.42 -23.40 -24.76
CA ALA A 24 -13.32 -24.83 -25.08
C ALA A 24 -12.27 -25.59 -24.25
N SER A 25 -11.20 -24.95 -23.79
CA SER A 25 -10.06 -25.58 -23.10
C SER A 25 -10.31 -26.00 -21.64
N GLY A 26 -11.57 -26.17 -21.23
CA GLY A 26 -11.89 -26.82 -19.95
C GLY A 26 -12.14 -25.85 -18.80
N TRP A 27 -13.09 -24.94 -19.01
CA TRP A 27 -13.77 -24.10 -18.02
C TRP A 27 -14.11 -24.75 -16.64
N PRO A 28 -14.39 -26.07 -16.50
CA PRO A 28 -14.84 -26.60 -15.19
C PRO A 28 -13.76 -27.14 -14.24
N SER A 29 -12.52 -27.40 -14.67
CA SER A 29 -11.62 -28.31 -13.92
C SER A 29 -10.49 -27.69 -13.11
N THR A 30 -10.35 -26.35 -13.08
CA THR A 30 -9.43 -25.67 -12.15
C THR A 30 -10.12 -25.22 -10.86
N LYS A 31 -11.19 -25.93 -10.46
CA LYS A 31 -11.73 -25.92 -9.09
C LYS A 31 -10.74 -26.57 -8.09
N GLY A 32 -9.48 -26.16 -8.13
CA GLY A 32 -8.64 -26.26 -6.94
C GLY A 32 -9.29 -25.36 -5.89
N PRO A 33 -9.76 -25.89 -4.75
CA PRO A 33 -10.50 -25.12 -3.77
C PRO A 33 -9.56 -24.16 -3.07
N SER A 34 -9.25 -23.02 -3.69
CA SER A 34 -8.89 -21.87 -2.89
C SER A 34 -10.16 -21.48 -2.14
N THR A 35 -10.31 -21.98 -0.93
CA THR A 35 -11.37 -21.61 0.02
C THR A 35 -11.35 -20.12 0.37
N ALA A 36 -10.36 -19.38 -0.11
CA ALA A 36 -10.26 -17.93 -0.01
C ALA A 36 -11.34 -17.26 -0.87
N SER A 37 -12.30 -16.62 -0.22
CA SER A 37 -13.28 -15.72 -0.83
C SER A 37 -12.65 -14.38 -1.21
N PHE A 38 -11.60 -13.96 -0.50
CA PHE A 38 -10.89 -12.70 -0.72
C PHE A 38 -9.39 -12.91 -0.67
N TYR A 39 -8.66 -12.14 -1.48
CA TYR A 39 -7.21 -12.11 -1.44
C TYR A 39 -6.69 -10.69 -1.64
N GLY A 40 -5.55 -10.37 -1.05
CA GLY A 40 -4.90 -9.09 -1.24
C GLY A 40 -3.40 -9.23 -1.34
N TYR A 41 -2.77 -8.20 -1.90
CA TYR A 41 -1.33 -8.10 -1.99
C TYR A 41 -0.84 -6.86 -1.25
N THR A 42 0.19 -7.03 -0.44
CA THR A 42 0.96 -5.90 0.10
C THR A 42 1.81 -5.29 -1.01
N LYS A 43 2.31 -4.05 -0.80
CA LYS A 43 3.32 -3.44 -1.70
C LYS A 43 4.56 -4.32 -1.90
N ARG A 44 4.85 -5.25 -0.98
CA ARG A 44 5.99 -6.18 -1.05
C ARG A 44 5.65 -7.51 -1.76
N GLY A 45 4.42 -7.66 -2.26
CA GLY A 45 3.97 -8.87 -2.93
C GLY A 45 3.56 -10.00 -1.97
N HIS A 46 3.48 -9.75 -0.67
CA HIS A 46 2.99 -10.76 0.28
C HIS A 46 1.49 -10.94 0.06
N LYS A 47 1.06 -12.19 -0.13
CA LYS A 47 -0.34 -12.55 -0.34
C LYS A 47 -1.02 -12.77 1.01
N VAL A 48 -2.13 -12.07 1.23
CA VAL A 48 -3.03 -12.28 2.37
C VAL A 48 -4.35 -12.83 1.82
N VAL A 49 -4.96 -13.79 2.52
CA VAL A 49 -6.20 -14.44 2.09
C VAL A 49 -7.20 -14.49 3.23
N CYS A 50 -8.49 -14.36 2.89
CA CYS A 50 -9.60 -14.55 3.81
C CYS A 50 -10.64 -15.47 3.16
N GLY A 51 -11.03 -16.54 3.87
CA GLY A 51 -12.06 -17.47 3.40
C GLY A 51 -13.48 -17.07 3.76
N SER A 52 -13.66 -16.21 4.76
CA SER A 52 -14.97 -15.84 5.30
C SER A 52 -15.53 -14.58 4.65
N THR A 53 -16.86 -14.53 4.52
CA THR A 53 -17.63 -13.31 4.20
C THR A 53 -18.10 -12.57 5.45
N ASP A 54 -17.81 -13.09 6.63
CA ASP A 54 -18.06 -12.42 7.89
C ASP A 54 -17.13 -11.19 8.05
N VAL A 55 -17.69 -10.08 8.52
CA VAL A 55 -16.99 -8.80 8.62
C VAL A 55 -15.85 -8.88 9.63
N ASP A 56 -16.07 -9.51 10.78
CA ASP A 56 -15.06 -9.57 11.84
C ASP A 56 -13.93 -10.51 11.45
N ALA A 57 -14.23 -11.68 10.87
CA ALA A 57 -13.22 -12.57 10.31
C ALA A 57 -12.39 -11.93 9.18
N PHE A 58 -13.02 -11.09 8.35
CA PHE A 58 -12.32 -10.31 7.33
C PHE A 58 -11.40 -9.27 7.95
N ILE A 59 -11.89 -8.50 8.93
CA ILE A 59 -11.08 -7.51 9.65
C ILE A 59 -9.88 -8.21 10.29
N ASP A 60 -10.07 -9.29 11.05
CA ASP A 60 -9.01 -10.03 11.71
C ASP A 60 -7.94 -10.56 10.71
N ALA A 61 -8.35 -11.02 9.54
CA ALA A 61 -7.43 -11.52 8.52
C ALA A 61 -6.52 -10.42 7.95
N PHE A 62 -7.05 -9.22 7.75
CA PHE A 62 -6.33 -8.08 7.15
C PHE A 62 -5.79 -7.06 8.15
N SER A 63 -6.19 -7.13 9.44
CA SER A 63 -5.76 -6.25 10.52
C SER A 63 -4.44 -6.65 11.18
N ARG A 64 -3.64 -7.49 10.50
CA ARG A 64 -2.28 -7.80 10.95
C ARG A 64 -1.49 -6.51 11.14
N THR A 65 -0.69 -6.46 12.19
CA THR A 65 0.21 -5.33 12.46
C THR A 65 1.06 -5.03 11.22
N PRO A 66 1.25 -3.75 10.87
CA PRO A 66 2.09 -3.39 9.74
C PRO A 66 3.54 -3.86 9.94
N ASP A 67 4.20 -4.28 8.87
CA ASP A 67 5.52 -4.93 8.94
C ASP A 67 6.67 -3.96 9.28
N LYS A 68 6.50 -2.69 8.94
CA LYS A 68 7.52 -1.65 9.12
C LYS A 68 6.87 -0.35 9.54
N VAL A 69 7.02 -0.03 10.81
CA VAL A 69 6.67 1.28 11.35
C VAL A 69 7.92 1.85 11.96
N HIS A 70 8.31 3.03 11.48
CA HIS A 70 9.50 3.69 12.00
C HIS A 70 9.17 5.09 12.47
N PHE A 71 9.78 5.48 13.58
CA PHE A 71 10.01 6.89 13.87
C PHE A 71 11.27 7.31 13.12
N ARG A 72 11.11 8.16 12.09
CA ARG A 72 12.21 8.60 11.25
C ARG A 72 12.55 10.04 11.56
N PHE A 73 13.82 10.33 11.72
CA PHE A 73 14.30 11.70 11.81
C PHE A 73 15.56 11.89 10.98
N VAL A 74 15.62 13.05 10.32
CA VAL A 74 16.64 13.42 9.35
C VAL A 74 17.24 14.75 9.74
N GLY A 75 18.54 14.74 10.02
CA GLY A 75 19.33 15.96 10.22
C GLY A 75 19.87 16.44 8.89
N ARG A 76 19.69 17.73 8.59
CA ARG A 76 20.24 18.39 7.40
C ARG A 76 21.27 19.41 7.84
N GLN A 77 22.44 19.40 7.20
CA GLN A 77 23.47 20.40 7.51
C GLN A 77 22.92 21.81 7.19
N PRO A 78 23.29 22.83 7.98
CA PRO A 78 22.94 24.20 7.66
C PRO A 78 23.53 24.54 6.29
N GLU A 79 22.70 25.05 5.38
CA GLU A 79 23.16 25.38 4.04
C GLU A 79 24.23 26.46 4.11
N ALA A 80 25.48 26.10 3.80
CA ALA A 80 26.55 27.07 3.62
C ALA A 80 26.09 28.13 2.61
N GLY A 81 26.02 29.39 3.04
CA GLY A 81 25.56 30.49 2.20
C GLY A 81 26.37 30.57 0.89
N GLY A 82 25.70 30.79 -0.24
CA GLY A 82 26.36 31.03 -1.53
C GLY A 82 25.56 30.59 -2.76
N ILE A 83 26.10 30.95 -3.94
CA ILE A 83 25.50 30.69 -5.27
C ILE A 83 25.33 29.18 -5.56
N ARG A 84 26.07 28.31 -4.85
CA ARG A 84 25.92 26.84 -4.94
C ARG A 84 24.52 26.33 -4.54
N ARG A 85 23.70 27.13 -3.84
CA ARG A 85 22.31 26.78 -3.44
C ARG A 85 21.38 26.46 -4.61
N TYR A 86 21.56 27.11 -5.77
CA TYR A 86 20.66 26.89 -6.91
C TYR A 86 20.86 25.54 -7.61
N PHE A 87 22.03 24.93 -7.45
CA PHE A 87 22.35 23.66 -8.11
C PHE A 87 22.24 22.44 -7.18
N ALA A 88 22.28 22.65 -5.85
CA ALA A 88 22.13 21.59 -4.87
C ALA A 88 20.68 21.46 -4.42
N GLN A 89 19.80 20.96 -5.29
CA GLN A 89 18.39 20.70 -4.96
C GLN A 89 18.18 19.56 -3.95
N HIS A 90 19.26 18.89 -3.56
CA HIS A 90 19.30 17.86 -2.52
C HIS A 90 20.25 18.34 -1.43
N SER A 91 19.71 18.97 -0.38
CA SER A 91 20.46 19.21 0.84
C SER A 91 21.04 17.88 1.31
N ALA A 92 22.36 17.77 1.44
CA ALA A 92 22.99 16.56 1.94
C ALA A 92 22.47 16.29 3.36
N ASN A 93 21.77 15.16 3.54
CA ASN A 93 21.37 14.72 4.87
C ASN A 93 22.64 14.45 5.67
N ALA A 94 22.80 15.10 6.82
CA ALA A 94 23.87 14.82 7.76
C ALA A 94 23.72 13.41 8.33
N PHE A 95 22.48 13.04 8.67
CA PHE A 95 22.10 11.71 9.12
C PHE A 95 20.63 11.44 8.80
N ASP A 96 20.28 10.16 8.69
CA ASP A 96 18.92 9.66 8.48
C ASP A 96 18.74 8.41 9.34
N VAL A 97 17.98 8.57 10.42
CA VAL A 97 17.84 7.55 11.45
C VAL A 97 16.40 7.06 11.44
N LYS A 98 16.24 5.74 11.42
CA LYS A 98 14.93 5.07 11.50
C LYS A 98 14.92 4.20 12.74
N LEU A 99 14.02 4.50 13.66
CA LEU A 99 13.82 3.74 14.87
C LEU A 99 12.59 2.87 14.72
N ASP A 100 12.73 1.57 14.94
CA ASP A 100 11.62 0.63 14.79
C ASP A 100 10.61 0.79 15.93
N LEU A 101 9.35 0.92 15.58
CA LEU A 101 8.20 1.01 16.48
C LEU A 101 7.28 -0.21 16.41
N THR A 102 7.59 -1.19 15.54
CA THR A 102 6.70 -2.30 15.21
C THR A 102 6.27 -3.10 16.45
N HIS A 103 7.17 -3.27 17.41
CA HIS A 103 6.92 -3.99 18.66
C HIS A 103 6.00 -3.26 19.66
N PHE A 104 5.82 -1.94 19.50
CA PHE A 104 5.00 -1.13 20.39
C PHE A 104 3.58 -0.90 19.87
N LEU A 105 3.23 -1.49 18.72
CA LEU A 105 1.91 -1.32 18.12
C LEU A 105 0.83 -2.11 18.88
N SER A 106 -0.39 -1.60 18.85
CA SER A 106 -1.56 -2.35 19.27
C SER A 106 -1.79 -3.56 18.36
N ASP A 107 -2.12 -4.71 18.95
CA ASP A 107 -2.37 -5.95 18.20
C ASP A 107 -3.58 -5.87 17.27
N LYS A 108 -4.52 -4.97 17.60
CA LYS A 108 -5.76 -4.74 16.86
C LYS A 108 -5.78 -3.34 16.26
N ALA A 109 -6.29 -3.25 15.04
CA ALA A 109 -6.60 -1.99 14.39
C ALA A 109 -7.90 -1.41 14.94
N PHE A 110 -7.95 -0.08 15.08
CA PHE A 110 -9.15 0.69 15.33
C PHE A 110 -9.78 1.10 14.00
N LEU A 111 -11.08 0.85 13.86
CA LEU A 111 -11.89 1.19 12.68
C LEU A 111 -13.09 2.02 13.13
N THR A 112 -13.43 3.07 12.38
CA THR A 112 -14.70 3.80 12.54
C THR A 112 -15.90 2.94 12.13
N HIS A 113 -17.10 3.39 12.48
CA HIS A 113 -18.33 2.79 12.01
C HIS A 113 -18.46 2.87 10.47
N GLU A 114 -18.12 4.00 9.87
CA GLU A 114 -18.18 4.22 8.41
C GLU A 114 -17.24 3.28 7.64
N GLU A 115 -16.04 3.03 8.17
CA GLU A 115 -15.08 2.09 7.61
C GLU A 115 -15.62 0.65 7.69
N ARG A 116 -16.25 0.28 8.80
CA ARG A 116 -16.92 -1.02 8.94
C ARG A 116 -18.08 -1.19 7.96
N ASP A 117 -18.87 -0.14 7.74
CA ASP A 117 -19.96 -0.17 6.75
C ASP A 117 -19.43 -0.28 5.33
N THR A 118 -18.31 0.39 5.02
CA THR A 118 -17.62 0.29 3.73
C THR A 118 -17.12 -1.14 3.48
N ILE A 119 -16.54 -1.78 4.50
CA ILE A 119 -16.14 -3.20 4.43
C ILE A 119 -17.39 -4.07 4.22
N ARG A 120 -18.45 -3.88 5.01
CA ARG A 120 -19.70 -4.65 4.88
C ARG A 120 -20.30 -4.51 3.48
N HIS A 121 -20.28 -3.31 2.90
CA HIS A 121 -20.70 -3.07 1.52
C HIS A 121 -19.82 -3.84 0.54
N PHE A 122 -18.50 -3.76 0.68
CA PHE A 122 -17.55 -4.49 -0.17
C PHE A 122 -17.69 -6.02 -0.07
N LEU A 123 -18.06 -6.56 1.08
CA LEU A 123 -18.27 -8.01 1.26
C LEU A 123 -19.60 -8.50 0.66
N THR A 124 -20.59 -7.62 0.54
CA THR A 124 -21.93 -7.94 0.03
C THR A 124 -22.16 -7.51 -1.41
N THR A 125 -21.29 -6.65 -1.97
CA THR A 125 -21.38 -6.19 -3.36
C THR A 125 -21.19 -7.36 -4.32
N GLY A 126 -22.11 -7.48 -5.29
CA GLY A 126 -21.97 -8.41 -6.42
C GLY A 126 -20.96 -7.94 -7.47
N ASN A 127 -20.27 -6.83 -7.23
CA ASN A 127 -19.29 -6.29 -8.16
C ASN A 127 -17.90 -6.90 -7.95
N ALA A 128 -17.64 -8.04 -8.60
CA ALA A 128 -16.36 -8.73 -8.55
C ALA A 128 -15.13 -7.90 -8.99
N LEU A 129 -15.33 -6.81 -9.76
CA LEU A 129 -14.26 -5.92 -10.22
C LEU A 129 -13.93 -4.81 -9.21
N GLU A 130 -14.76 -4.64 -8.18
CA GLU A 130 -14.47 -3.73 -7.08
C GLU A 130 -13.20 -4.16 -6.34
N ALA A 131 -12.43 -3.18 -5.88
CA ALA A 131 -11.23 -3.40 -5.10
C ALA A 131 -11.28 -2.54 -3.84
N LEU A 132 -11.03 -3.17 -2.70
CA LEU A 132 -10.94 -2.49 -1.41
C LEU A 132 -9.48 -2.18 -1.11
N ARG A 133 -9.16 -0.90 -0.97
CA ARG A 133 -7.84 -0.41 -0.58
C ARG A 133 -7.81 -0.24 0.94
N ILE A 134 -7.08 -1.10 1.62
CA ILE A 134 -6.82 -0.97 3.05
C ILE A 134 -5.52 -0.20 3.22
N ARG A 135 -5.60 1.00 3.79
CA ARG A 135 -4.43 1.75 4.26
C ARG A 135 -4.20 1.38 5.72
N LYS A 136 -2.97 1.10 6.13
CA LYS A 136 -2.62 0.96 7.54
C LYS A 136 -1.92 2.23 7.97
N SER A 137 -2.51 2.94 8.92
CA SER A 137 -1.95 4.14 9.52
C SER A 137 -1.63 3.88 10.98
N VAL A 138 -0.64 4.61 11.49
CA VAL A 138 -0.23 4.52 12.89
C VAL A 138 -0.50 5.87 13.53
N VAL A 139 -1.11 5.82 14.71
CA VAL A 139 -1.43 6.98 15.53
C VAL A 139 -0.58 6.89 16.79
N TRP A 140 0.14 7.96 17.10
CA TRP A 140 0.93 8.08 18.31
C TRP A 140 0.69 9.46 18.91
N ASP A 141 -0.15 9.55 19.94
CA ASP A 141 -0.77 10.82 20.36
C ASP A 141 0.21 11.89 20.90
N CYS A 142 1.50 11.56 21.08
CA CYS A 142 2.52 12.47 21.62
C CYS A 142 3.89 12.34 20.93
N TRP A 143 3.94 11.94 19.65
CA TRP A 143 5.22 11.78 18.94
C TRP A 143 5.98 13.10 18.77
N ASP A 144 5.28 14.23 18.72
CA ASP A 144 5.85 15.58 18.60
C ASP A 144 6.73 15.96 19.80
N ASP A 145 6.39 15.50 21.00
CA ASP A 145 7.18 15.71 22.20
C ASP A 145 8.52 14.99 22.11
N LEU A 146 8.50 13.74 21.63
CA LEU A 146 9.73 12.98 21.34
C LEU A 146 10.57 13.68 20.27
N ALA A 147 9.95 14.18 19.20
CA ALA A 147 10.64 14.94 18.16
C ALA A 147 11.34 16.18 18.74
N THR A 148 10.68 16.87 19.68
CA THR A 148 11.24 18.05 20.36
C THR A 148 12.40 17.68 21.27
N LEU A 149 12.29 16.59 22.04
CA LEU A 149 13.38 16.07 22.87
C LEU A 149 14.60 15.67 22.03
N VAL A 150 14.39 14.99 20.89
CA VAL A 150 15.46 14.64 19.95
C VAL A 150 16.15 15.89 19.42
N ARG A 151 15.39 16.92 19.02
CA ARG A 151 15.93 18.19 18.53
C ARG A 151 16.79 18.89 19.59
N GLN A 152 16.23 19.08 20.79
CA GLN A 152 16.92 19.74 21.89
C GLN A 152 18.21 19.00 22.23
N ARG A 153 18.16 17.66 22.29
CA ARG A 153 19.35 16.87 22.60
C ARG A 153 20.44 16.98 21.54
N LEU A 154 20.08 17.00 20.25
CA LEU A 154 21.04 17.17 19.17
C LEU A 154 21.67 18.56 19.20
N GLU A 155 20.90 19.59 19.54
CA GLU A 155 21.39 20.96 19.74
C GLU A 155 22.37 21.05 20.91
N GLU A 156 22.05 20.44 22.07
CA GLU A 156 22.96 20.33 23.22
C GLU A 156 24.28 19.62 22.87
N LEU A 157 24.24 18.69 21.91
CA LEU A 157 25.41 17.97 21.41
C LEU A 157 26.19 18.78 20.34
N GLY A 158 25.74 19.99 19.99
CA GLY A 158 26.40 20.89 19.05
C GLY A 158 25.95 20.77 17.60
N PHE A 159 24.87 20.03 17.31
CA PHE A 159 24.30 19.99 15.96
C PHE A 159 23.48 21.26 15.68
N THR A 160 23.96 22.09 14.75
CA THR A 160 23.34 23.38 14.39
C THR A 160 22.42 23.30 13.16
N GLY A 161 22.20 22.10 12.63
CA GLY A 161 21.38 21.87 11.43
C GLY A 161 19.88 21.76 11.72
N LYS A 162 19.08 21.69 10.65
CA LYS A 162 17.63 21.45 10.76
C LYS A 162 17.37 19.95 10.96
N VAL A 163 16.54 19.61 11.95
CA VAL A 163 16.12 18.22 12.20
C VAL A 163 14.62 18.09 11.95
N ASP A 164 14.28 17.32 10.91
CA ASP A 164 12.91 16.94 10.59
C ASP A 164 12.64 15.56 11.18
N ALA A 165 11.51 15.37 11.87
CA ALA A 165 11.11 14.09 12.45
C ALA A 165 9.65 13.82 12.10
N TRP A 166 9.32 12.57 11.78
CA TRP A 166 7.96 12.14 11.45
C TRP A 166 7.80 10.64 11.63
N LEU A 167 6.54 10.22 11.76
CA LEU A 167 6.18 8.81 11.79
C LEU A 167 6.06 8.28 10.35
N GLU A 168 6.84 7.26 10.02
CA GLU A 168 6.84 6.60 8.71
C GLU A 168 6.11 5.26 8.83
N CYS A 169 4.88 5.21 8.30
CA CYS A 169 4.11 3.99 8.08
C CYS A 169 3.55 4.03 6.65
N ASP A 170 4.09 3.20 5.76
CA ASP A 170 3.60 3.06 4.40
C ASP A 170 3.28 1.60 4.10
N GLU A 171 2.16 1.13 4.64
CA GLU A 171 1.59 -0.16 4.27
C GLU A 171 0.19 0.01 3.71
N GLN A 172 0.03 -0.50 2.49
CA GLN A 172 -1.23 -0.53 1.79
C GLN A 172 -1.44 -1.92 1.23
N ILE A 173 -2.67 -2.41 1.39
CA ILE A 173 -3.12 -3.69 0.86
C ILE A 173 -4.28 -3.40 -0.09
N VAL A 174 -4.21 -3.95 -1.30
CA VAL A 174 -5.35 -3.93 -2.21
C VAL A 174 -5.99 -5.31 -2.17
N VAL A 175 -7.23 -5.34 -1.68
CA VAL A 175 -8.02 -6.56 -1.51
C VAL A 175 -9.00 -6.68 -2.67
N PHE A 176 -9.12 -7.91 -3.13
CA PHE A 176 -9.88 -8.33 -4.28
C PHE A 176 -10.80 -9.48 -3.89
N GLN A 177 -12.01 -9.50 -4.46
CA GLN A 177 -12.87 -10.67 -4.40
C GLN A 177 -12.28 -11.78 -5.28
N ASN A 178 -12.24 -13.01 -4.77
CA ASN A 178 -11.77 -14.16 -5.53
C ASN A 178 -12.85 -14.67 -6.48
N HIS A 179 -13.08 -13.91 -7.54
CA HIS A 179 -14.00 -14.28 -8.60
C HIS A 179 -13.21 -14.59 -9.87
N TYR A 180 -13.47 -15.76 -10.44
CA TYR A 180 -12.75 -16.25 -11.63
C TYR A 180 -12.71 -15.20 -12.75
N TRP A 181 -13.87 -14.67 -13.16
CA TRP A 181 -13.95 -13.67 -14.23
C TRP A 181 -13.16 -12.40 -13.92
N SER A 182 -13.14 -11.95 -12.65
CA SER A 182 -12.39 -10.76 -12.25
C SER A 182 -10.88 -11.01 -12.34
N ASN A 183 -10.42 -12.19 -11.90
CA ASN A 183 -9.01 -12.59 -11.99
C ASN A 183 -8.52 -12.64 -13.44
N VAL A 184 -9.36 -13.14 -14.35
CA VAL A 184 -9.05 -13.19 -15.79
C VAL A 184 -8.95 -11.79 -16.38
N LEU A 185 -9.95 -10.92 -16.13
CA LEU A 185 -9.96 -9.56 -16.66
C LEU A 185 -8.82 -8.69 -16.08
N ARG A 186 -8.29 -9.05 -14.91
CA ARG A 186 -7.11 -8.42 -14.31
C ARG A 186 -5.77 -8.98 -14.82
N SER A 187 -5.77 -10.07 -15.57
CA SER A 187 -4.54 -10.59 -16.17
C SER A 187 -4.02 -9.64 -17.23
N TRP A 188 -2.74 -9.27 -17.13
CA TRP A 188 -2.09 -8.35 -18.07
C TRP A 188 -2.12 -8.87 -19.52
N ILE A 189 -2.09 -10.20 -19.71
CA ILE A 189 -2.17 -10.83 -21.05
C ILE A 189 -3.54 -10.58 -21.68
N VAL A 190 -4.61 -10.78 -20.90
CA VAL A 190 -5.99 -10.56 -21.37
C VAL A 190 -6.21 -9.09 -21.67
N GLN A 191 -5.72 -8.21 -20.82
CA GLN A 191 -5.75 -6.76 -21.05
C GLN A 191 -5.00 -6.39 -22.32
N LEU A 192 -3.81 -6.94 -22.55
CA LEU A 192 -3.01 -6.69 -23.75
C LEU A 192 -3.76 -7.17 -25.02
N VAL A 193 -4.31 -8.38 -25.01
CA VAL A 193 -5.07 -8.93 -26.13
C VAL A 193 -6.31 -8.08 -26.42
N LEU A 194 -7.03 -7.65 -25.38
CA LEU A 194 -8.20 -6.78 -25.54
C LEU A 194 -7.82 -5.39 -26.07
N MET A 195 -6.69 -4.83 -25.62
CA MET A 195 -6.18 -3.54 -26.08
C MET A 195 -5.67 -3.58 -27.52
N LEU A 196 -5.09 -4.69 -27.96
CA LEU A 196 -4.66 -4.90 -29.35
C LEU A 196 -5.85 -5.05 -30.32
N SER A 197 -7.02 -5.41 -29.83
CA SER A 197 -8.25 -5.43 -30.60
C SER A 197 -8.93 -4.05 -30.57
N VAL A 198 -9.02 -3.36 -31.71
CA VAL A 198 -9.68 -2.04 -31.80
C VAL A 198 -11.10 -2.09 -31.22
N PHE A 199 -11.87 -3.14 -31.55
CA PHE A 199 -13.22 -3.31 -31.03
C PHE A 199 -13.21 -3.72 -29.54
N GLY A 200 -12.26 -4.57 -29.15
CA GLY A 200 -12.06 -4.97 -27.76
C GLY A 200 -11.85 -3.78 -26.84
N GLY A 201 -10.92 -2.88 -27.19
CA GLY A 201 -10.62 -1.67 -26.42
C GLY A 201 -11.82 -0.73 -26.25
N ILE A 202 -12.58 -0.50 -27.33
CA ILE A 202 -13.76 0.40 -27.31
C ILE A 202 -14.84 -0.08 -26.35
N VAL A 203 -15.08 -1.39 -26.26
CA VAL A 203 -16.09 -1.96 -25.34
C VAL A 203 -15.53 -2.18 -23.94
N PHE A 204 -14.28 -2.66 -23.86
CA PHE A 204 -13.64 -3.05 -22.60
C PHE A 204 -13.32 -1.86 -21.70
N PHE A 205 -12.81 -0.74 -22.25
CA PHE A 205 -12.39 0.40 -21.43
C PHE A 205 -13.57 1.06 -20.70
N PRO A 206 -14.71 1.39 -21.36
CA PRO A 206 -15.88 1.92 -20.66
C PRO A 206 -16.44 0.93 -19.64
N TYR A 207 -16.47 -0.37 -19.98
CA TYR A 207 -16.92 -1.41 -19.07
C TYR A 207 -16.07 -1.45 -17.78
N MET A 208 -14.73 -1.46 -17.94
CA MET A 208 -13.82 -1.43 -16.80
C MET A 208 -13.94 -0.13 -16.02
N TRP A 209 -14.07 1.02 -16.67
CA TRP A 209 -14.21 2.29 -15.98
C TRP A 209 -15.48 2.34 -15.10
N VAL A 210 -16.61 1.86 -15.61
CA VAL A 210 -17.87 1.83 -14.84
C VAL A 210 -17.83 0.81 -13.70
N ARG A 211 -17.15 -0.32 -13.89
CA ARG A 211 -17.16 -1.45 -12.93
C ARG A 211 -15.99 -1.45 -11.96
N ALA A 212 -14.84 -0.84 -12.28
CA ALA A 212 -13.66 -0.77 -11.43
C ALA A 212 -13.82 0.32 -10.37
N LYS A 213 -14.73 0.08 -9.43
CA LYS A 213 -14.89 0.92 -8.24
C LYS A 213 -13.77 0.64 -7.25
N HIS A 214 -13.29 1.69 -6.62
CA HIS A 214 -12.29 1.63 -5.57
C HIS A 214 -12.87 2.20 -4.29
N SER A 215 -12.94 1.36 -3.27
CA SER A 215 -13.33 1.75 -1.92
C SER A 215 -12.06 1.78 -1.06
N ALA A 216 -11.95 2.70 -0.11
CA ALA A 216 -10.77 2.83 0.73
C ALA A 216 -11.15 2.87 2.22
N VAL A 217 -10.38 2.19 3.06
CA VAL A 217 -10.56 2.17 4.52
C VAL A 217 -9.20 2.33 5.20
N ASP A 218 -9.18 2.98 6.36
CA ASP A 218 -7.96 3.22 7.12
C ASP A 218 -7.96 2.38 8.41
N PHE A 219 -6.97 1.52 8.55
CA PHE A 219 -6.77 0.70 9.75
C PHE A 219 -5.78 1.43 10.63
N ARG A 220 -6.26 1.97 11.75
CA ARG A 220 -5.44 2.77 12.67
C ARG A 220 -4.86 1.91 13.77
N PHE A 221 -3.55 1.88 13.88
CA PHE A 221 -2.82 1.19 14.94
C PHE A 221 -2.28 2.21 15.93
N HIS A 222 -2.46 1.99 17.23
CA HIS A 222 -1.94 2.90 18.25
C HIS A 222 -0.60 2.42 18.78
N VAL A 223 0.34 3.35 18.96
CA VAL A 223 1.61 3.07 19.63
C VAL A 223 1.40 3.08 21.15
N ARG A 224 1.66 1.96 21.81
CA ARG A 224 1.49 1.74 23.26
C ARG A 224 2.78 2.02 24.05
N ILE A 225 3.53 3.06 23.70
CA ILE A 225 4.67 3.50 24.49
C ILE A 225 4.63 5.02 24.68
N GLU A 226 4.87 5.43 25.93
CA GLU A 226 5.00 6.84 26.26
C GLU A 226 6.33 7.40 25.71
N PRO A 227 6.33 8.62 25.15
CA PRO A 227 7.53 9.25 24.58
C PRO A 227 8.74 9.24 25.52
N VAL A 228 8.53 9.45 26.82
CA VAL A 228 9.60 9.51 27.84
C VAL A 228 10.30 8.15 27.98
N HIS A 229 9.53 7.06 28.04
CA HIS A 229 10.07 5.71 28.13
C HIS A 229 10.82 5.32 26.85
N TYR A 230 10.30 5.71 25.69
CA TYR A 230 10.99 5.46 24.43
C TYR A 230 12.27 6.30 24.31
N TRP A 231 12.24 7.55 24.77
CA TRP A 231 13.42 8.41 24.84
C TRP A 231 14.55 7.77 25.64
N ASP A 232 14.23 7.13 26.77
CA ASP A 232 15.23 6.44 27.59
C ASP A 232 15.94 5.29 26.87
N LEU A 233 15.26 4.62 25.94
CA LEU A 233 15.85 3.56 25.11
C LEU A 233 16.82 4.14 24.06
N ILE A 234 16.51 5.32 23.51
CA ILE A 234 17.26 5.86 22.38
C ILE A 234 18.35 6.85 22.78
N LYS A 235 18.22 7.55 23.92
CA LYS A 235 19.15 8.61 24.34
C LYS A 235 20.61 8.17 24.44
N VAL A 236 20.85 6.88 24.70
CA VAL A 236 22.20 6.30 24.82
C VAL A 236 22.93 6.21 23.47
N GLY A 237 22.18 6.10 22.36
CA GLY A 237 22.73 5.93 21.02
C GLY A 237 22.93 7.22 20.21
N ILE A 238 22.47 8.36 20.72
CA ILE A 238 22.50 9.64 19.99
C ILE A 238 23.89 10.29 20.09
N ARG A 239 24.48 10.64 18.94
CA ARG A 239 25.75 11.37 18.83
C ARG A 239 25.64 12.51 17.80
N ALA A 240 26.38 13.60 18.03
CA ALA A 240 26.29 14.81 17.20
C ALA A 240 26.82 14.63 15.76
N ASP A 241 27.87 13.82 15.62
CA ASP A 241 28.68 13.65 14.41
C ASP A 241 28.04 12.70 13.39
N HIS A 242 27.35 11.67 13.87
CA HIS A 242 26.76 10.61 13.06
C HIS A 242 25.24 10.46 13.25
N GLY A 243 24.62 11.29 14.10
CA GLY A 243 23.20 11.20 14.47
C GLY A 243 22.93 10.06 15.45
N PHE A 244 22.98 8.81 14.98
CA PHE A 244 22.68 7.63 15.79
C PHE A 244 23.53 6.42 15.39
N HIS A 245 24.15 5.77 16.36
CA HIS A 245 24.74 4.44 16.17
C HIS A 245 24.07 3.46 17.15
N VAL A 246 23.27 2.53 16.61
CA VAL A 246 22.87 1.33 17.35
C VAL A 246 24.11 0.43 17.40
N LYS A 247 24.59 0.07 18.60
CA LYS A 247 25.53 -1.04 18.76
C LYS A 247 24.79 -2.37 18.72
#